data_AF-A0A2V9PXG8-F1
#
_entry.id   AF-A0A2V9PXG8-F1
#
_cell.length_a   1.000
_cell.length_b   1.000
_cell.length_c   1.000
_cell.angle_alpha   90.00
_cell.angle_beta   90.00
_cell.angle_gamma   90.00
#
_symmetry.space_group_name_H-M   'P 1'
#
loop_
_entity.id
_entity.type
_entity.pdbx_description
1 polymer ?
#
loop_
_entity_poly.entity_id
_entity_poly.type
_entity_poly.pdbx_seq_one_letter_code
_entity_poly.pdbx_strand_id
1 'polypeptide(L)'
;MDRSALGRLCPPEYQGRRSGAMAQTSGKGTRNLLQNQERDEVLFNHARRYDLYDRNPIQWVRQSAKRRSAPDVLTSNEVRQLLAALEPRERIMVLLDVATGLRQSELFALKWKDVDFKNKQLWVTRSIVQQVIGKCKTEASQKPVPLHELYAALERL
;
A
#
# COMPACT_ATOMS: atom_id res chain seq x y z
N MET A 1 29.98 1.11 -25.39
CA MET A 1 29.72 0.57 -24.03
C MET A 1 29.98 -0.91 -24.08
N ASP A 2 30.97 -1.38 -23.31
CA ASP A 2 31.46 -2.75 -23.36
C ASP A 2 30.41 -3.74 -22.82
N ARG A 3 29.97 -4.66 -23.69
CA ARG A 3 28.93 -5.68 -23.40
C ARG A 3 29.40 -6.73 -22.39
N SER A 4 30.70 -6.82 -22.11
CA SER A 4 31.30 -7.85 -21.26
C SER A 4 31.08 -7.65 -19.75
N ALA A 5 30.71 -6.44 -19.31
CA ALA A 5 30.59 -6.11 -17.88
C ALA A 5 29.24 -6.53 -17.26
N LEU A 6 28.18 -6.66 -18.06
CA LEU A 6 26.81 -6.91 -17.57
C LEU A 6 26.51 -8.39 -17.32
N GLY A 7 27.27 -9.32 -17.89
CA GLY A 7 27.11 -10.78 -17.68
C GLY A 7 27.39 -11.28 -16.26
N ARG A 8 27.83 -10.41 -15.34
CA ARG A 8 28.22 -10.73 -13.95
C ARG A 8 27.22 -10.25 -12.89
N LEU A 9 26.00 -9.89 -13.27
CA LEU A 9 25.00 -9.42 -12.30
C LEU A 9 24.32 -10.52 -11.49
N CYS A 10 24.53 -11.80 -11.82
CA CYS A 10 24.13 -12.90 -10.95
C CYS A 10 25.29 -13.19 -9.98
N PRO A 11 25.15 -12.90 -8.67
CA PRO A 11 26.21 -13.19 -7.71
C PRO A 11 26.49 -14.69 -7.70
N PRO A 12 27.76 -15.14 -7.63
CA PRO A 12 28.13 -16.55 -7.75
C PRO A 12 27.44 -17.46 -6.70
N GLU A 13 27.00 -16.89 -5.57
CA GLU A 13 26.21 -17.58 -4.53
C GLU A 13 24.83 -18.09 -5.00
N TYR A 14 24.33 -17.62 -6.14
CA TYR A 14 23.09 -18.07 -6.77
C TYR A 14 23.30 -19.10 -7.90
N GLN A 15 24.52 -19.23 -8.44
CA GLN A 15 24.80 -20.03 -9.65
C GLN A 15 24.96 -21.54 -9.42
N GLY A 16 24.72 -22.04 -8.20
CA GLY A 16 24.95 -23.46 -7.87
C GLY A 16 23.88 -24.15 -7.02
N ARG A 17 22.79 -23.46 -6.62
CA ARG A 17 21.80 -24.04 -5.69
C ARG A 17 20.77 -24.92 -6.42
N ARG A 18 21.23 -26.07 -6.95
CA ARG A 18 20.34 -27.20 -7.25
C ARG A 18 19.83 -27.74 -5.92
N SER A 19 18.54 -27.54 -5.66
CA SER A 19 17.71 -28.37 -4.76
C SER A 19 18.33 -28.75 -3.41
N GLY A 20 18.06 -27.95 -2.37
CA GLY A 20 18.21 -28.40 -0.99
C GLY A 20 18.90 -27.40 -0.07
N ALA A 21 18.21 -26.30 0.28
CA ALA A 21 18.40 -25.59 1.55
C ALA A 21 17.39 -24.44 1.63
N MET A 22 16.46 -24.52 2.58
CA MET A 22 15.64 -23.39 3.00
C MET A 22 16.54 -22.34 3.65
N ALA A 23 17.12 -21.45 2.85
CA ALA A 23 17.64 -20.20 3.37
C ALA A 23 16.43 -19.31 3.68
N GLN A 24 15.91 -19.45 4.90
CA GLN A 24 15.05 -18.44 5.50
C GLN A 24 15.93 -17.20 5.72
N THR A 25 16.04 -16.34 4.70
CA THR A 25 16.62 -15.02 4.88
C THR A 25 15.67 -14.19 5.74
N SER A 26 16.05 -14.10 7.01
CA SER A 26 15.49 -13.17 7.98
C SER A 26 15.63 -11.73 7.46
N GLY A 27 14.59 -10.92 7.68
CA GLY A 27 14.68 -9.46 7.54
C GLY A 27 14.26 -8.88 6.19
N LYS A 28 12.95 -8.77 5.96
CA LYS A 28 12.19 -7.73 5.22
C LYS A 28 10.82 -8.31 4.82
N GLY A 29 9.74 -7.54 4.94
CA GLY A 29 8.38 -8.01 4.74
C GLY A 29 8.18 -8.65 3.36
N THR A 30 7.48 -9.80 3.31
CA THR A 30 7.25 -10.59 2.07
C THR A 30 6.68 -9.77 0.93
N ARG A 31 5.88 -8.74 1.22
CA ARG A 31 5.31 -7.83 0.23
C ARG A 31 6.35 -7.04 -0.57
N ASN A 32 7.41 -6.56 0.07
CA ASN A 32 8.47 -5.80 -0.61
C ASN A 32 9.31 -6.70 -1.51
N LEU A 33 9.53 -7.95 -1.12
CA LEU A 33 10.26 -8.93 -1.93
C LEU A 33 9.53 -9.27 -3.22
N LEU A 34 8.21 -9.52 -3.14
CA LEU A 34 7.39 -9.79 -4.31
C LEU A 34 7.32 -8.59 -5.25
N GLN A 35 7.08 -7.40 -4.71
CA GLN A 35 6.92 -6.19 -5.52
C GLN A 35 8.22 -5.74 -6.19
N ASN A 36 9.37 -5.94 -5.54
CA ASN A 36 10.68 -5.69 -6.14
C ASN A 36 10.96 -6.72 -7.25
N GLN A 37 10.67 -8.00 -7.00
CA GLN A 37 10.91 -9.05 -7.99
C GLN A 37 9.99 -8.94 -9.21
N GLU A 38 8.71 -8.59 -9.05
CA GLU A 38 7.79 -8.31 -10.18
C GLU A 38 8.31 -7.13 -11.03
N ARG A 39 8.80 -6.07 -10.39
CA ARG A 39 9.44 -4.93 -11.08
C ARG A 39 10.68 -5.37 -11.84
N ASP A 40 11.54 -6.16 -11.21
CA ASP A 40 12.75 -6.66 -11.81
C ASP A 40 12.41 -7.59 -12.99
N GLU A 41 11.33 -8.38 -12.90
CA GLU A 41 10.92 -9.30 -13.95
C GLU A 41 10.47 -8.52 -15.18
N VAL A 42 9.69 -7.46 -14.98
CA VAL A 42 9.33 -6.50 -16.03
C VAL A 42 10.57 -5.83 -16.62
N LEU A 43 11.52 -5.41 -15.78
CA LEU A 43 12.74 -4.75 -16.23
C LEU A 43 13.61 -5.67 -17.10
N PHE A 44 13.88 -6.91 -16.67
CA PHE A 44 14.71 -7.85 -17.41
C PHE A 44 14.00 -8.39 -18.66
N ASN A 45 12.67 -8.53 -18.64
CA ASN A 45 11.91 -8.85 -19.84
C ASN A 45 11.93 -7.69 -20.85
N HIS A 46 11.88 -6.45 -20.38
CA HIS A 46 12.06 -5.28 -21.23
C HIS A 46 13.49 -5.22 -21.79
N ALA A 47 14.51 -5.45 -20.98
CA ALA A 47 15.90 -5.52 -21.44
C ALA A 47 16.11 -6.60 -22.50
N ARG A 48 15.45 -7.76 -22.37
CA ARG A 48 15.44 -8.82 -23.40
C ARG A 48 14.78 -8.37 -24.70
N ARG A 49 13.69 -7.61 -24.65
CA ARG A 49 13.03 -7.06 -25.85
C ARG A 49 13.95 -6.14 -26.66
N TYR A 50 14.85 -5.44 -26.00
CA TYR A 50 15.83 -4.53 -26.62
C TYR A 50 17.20 -5.18 -26.82
N ASP A 51 17.29 -6.51 -26.71
CA ASP A 51 18.52 -7.29 -26.96
C ASP A 51 19.72 -6.86 -26.08
N LEU A 52 19.41 -6.29 -24.89
CA LEU A 52 20.41 -5.92 -23.88
C LEU A 52 20.85 -7.14 -23.05
N TYR A 53 20.03 -8.18 -23.03
CA TYR A 53 20.25 -9.45 -22.33
C TYR A 53 19.59 -10.60 -23.08
N ASP A 54 20.28 -11.74 -23.16
CA ASP A 54 19.74 -12.96 -23.79
C ASP A 54 18.64 -13.62 -22.93
N ARG A 55 18.71 -13.47 -21.60
CA ARG A 55 17.87 -14.21 -20.66
C ARG A 55 17.52 -13.37 -19.45
N ASN A 56 16.36 -13.63 -18.87
CA ASN A 56 15.95 -13.02 -17.60
C ASN A 56 16.59 -13.80 -16.43
N PRO A 57 17.48 -13.20 -15.63
CA PRO A 57 18.22 -13.89 -14.56
C PRO A 57 17.33 -14.31 -13.38
N ILE A 58 16.16 -13.71 -13.21
CA ILE A 58 15.27 -13.97 -12.06
C ILE A 58 14.08 -14.87 -12.40
N GLN A 59 14.01 -15.39 -13.62
CA GLN A 59 12.93 -16.27 -14.10
C GLN A 59 12.71 -17.52 -13.22
N TRP A 60 13.74 -17.96 -12.48
CA TRP A 60 13.69 -19.16 -11.62
C TRP A 60 13.56 -18.84 -10.13
N VAL A 61 13.45 -17.57 -9.75
CA VAL A 61 13.33 -17.18 -8.34
C VAL A 61 11.92 -17.50 -7.86
N ARG A 62 11.80 -18.52 -7.00
CA ARG A 62 10.51 -18.98 -6.48
C ARG A 62 9.87 -17.90 -5.61
N GLN A 63 8.73 -17.41 -6.05
CA GLN A 63 7.91 -16.47 -5.28
C GLN A 63 7.16 -17.24 -4.19
N SER A 64 7.26 -16.80 -2.95
CA SER A 64 6.33 -17.22 -1.90
C SER A 64 5.63 -15.99 -1.35
N ALA A 65 4.37 -15.81 -1.76
CA ALA A 65 3.51 -14.74 -1.32
C ALA A 65 2.67 -15.14 -0.11
N LYS A 66 3.28 -15.84 0.86
CA LYS A 66 2.55 -16.22 2.07
C LYS A 66 2.47 -15.01 2.99
N ARG A 67 1.24 -14.59 3.29
CA ARG A 67 0.98 -13.61 4.34
C ARG A 67 1.46 -14.24 5.66
N ARG A 68 2.41 -13.58 6.34
CA ARG A 68 3.01 -14.13 7.57
C ARG A 68 2.03 -14.18 8.74
N SER A 69 1.06 -13.26 8.74
CA SER A 69 0.01 -13.17 9.76
C SER A 69 -1.28 -12.65 9.15
N ALA A 70 -2.42 -13.06 9.73
CA ALA A 70 -3.68 -12.36 9.54
C ALA A 70 -3.54 -10.91 10.06
N PRO A 71 -4.21 -9.94 9.42
CA PRO A 71 -4.33 -8.60 9.97
C PRO A 71 -5.13 -8.67 11.26
N ASP A 72 -4.65 -8.00 12.30
CA ASP A 72 -5.39 -7.83 13.55
C ASP A 72 -6.54 -6.84 13.30
N VAL A 73 -7.76 -7.23 13.68
CA VAL A 73 -8.98 -6.46 13.41
C VAL A 73 -9.60 -6.09 14.74
N LEU A 74 -9.75 -4.78 14.98
CA LEU A 74 -10.35 -4.26 16.19
C LEU A 74 -11.81 -4.69 16.32
N THR A 75 -12.17 -5.16 17.50
CA THR A 75 -13.55 -5.43 17.88
C THR A 75 -14.32 -4.13 18.14
N SER A 76 -15.65 -4.17 18.06
CA SER A 76 -16.49 -2.99 18.33
C SER A 76 -16.29 -2.40 19.73
N ASN A 77 -15.92 -3.23 20.71
CA ASN A 77 -15.64 -2.78 22.07
C ASN A 77 -14.31 -2.04 22.16
N GLU A 78 -13.26 -2.55 21.52
CA GLU A 78 -11.94 -1.90 21.45
C GLU A 78 -12.02 -0.57 20.70
N VAL A 79 -12.80 -0.50 19.62
CA VAL A 79 -13.04 0.77 18.91
C VAL A 79 -13.69 1.80 19.84
N ARG A 80 -14.67 1.39 20.65
CA ARG A 80 -15.34 2.29 21.61
C ARG A 80 -14.36 2.79 22.68
N GLN A 81 -13.52 1.91 23.21
CA GLN A 81 -12.48 2.27 24.19
C GLN A 81 -11.45 3.23 23.58
N LEU A 82 -11.03 2.96 22.34
CA LEU A 82 -10.11 3.82 21.60
C LEU A 82 -10.72 5.22 21.40
N LEU A 83 -11.96 5.33 20.93
CA LEU A 83 -12.63 6.61 20.74
C LEU A 83 -12.76 7.39 22.05
N ALA A 84 -13.04 6.72 23.17
CA ALA A 84 -13.16 7.36 24.48
C ALA A 84 -11.83 7.94 24.99
N ALA A 85 -10.69 7.31 24.65
CA ALA A 85 -9.37 7.75 25.07
C ALA A 85 -8.76 8.88 24.21
N LEU A 86 -9.36 9.19 23.06
CA LEU A 86 -8.84 10.18 22.12
C LEU A 86 -9.42 11.58 22.36
N GLU A 87 -8.60 12.60 22.09
CA GLU A 87 -8.99 14.01 22.00
C GLU A 87 -9.99 14.24 20.85
N PRO A 88 -10.79 15.34 20.87
CA PRO A 88 -11.88 15.55 19.92
C PRO A 88 -11.46 15.46 18.45
N ARG A 89 -10.29 16.00 18.10
CA ARG A 89 -9.77 16.02 16.73
C ARG A 89 -9.45 14.61 16.23
N GLU A 90 -8.68 13.87 16.99
CA GLU A 90 -8.25 12.50 16.65
C GLU A 90 -9.43 11.53 16.71
N ARG A 91 -10.35 11.73 17.67
CA ARG A 91 -11.59 10.95 17.79
C ARG A 91 -12.43 11.03 16.52
N ILE A 92 -12.56 12.22 15.93
CA ILE A 92 -13.29 12.41 14.67
C ILE A 92 -12.60 11.71 13.50
N MET A 93 -11.28 11.84 13.40
CA MET A 93 -10.53 11.19 12.33
C MET A 93 -10.71 9.67 12.39
N VAL A 94 -10.59 9.08 13.58
CA VAL A 94 -10.78 7.64 13.78
C VAL A 94 -12.23 7.23 13.55
N LEU A 95 -13.21 8.04 13.98
CA LEU A 95 -14.63 7.76 13.72
C LEU A 95 -14.95 7.76 12.22
N LEU A 96 -14.40 8.72 11.47
CA LEU A 96 -14.50 8.76 10.02
C LEU A 96 -13.87 7.52 9.41
N ASP A 97 -12.65 7.18 9.80
CA ASP A 97 -11.91 6.03 9.28
C ASP A 97 -12.65 4.71 9.50
N VAL A 98 -13.17 4.48 10.72
CA VAL A 98 -13.90 3.25 11.07
C VAL A 98 -15.19 3.09 10.26
N ALA A 99 -15.94 4.17 10.03
CA ALA A 99 -17.24 4.08 9.37
C ALA A 99 -17.16 4.20 7.83
N THR A 100 -16.12 4.85 7.28
CA THR A 100 -15.95 5.01 5.83
C THR A 100 -14.86 4.13 5.23
N GLY A 101 -13.92 3.62 6.03
CA GLY A 101 -12.82 2.79 5.57
C GLY A 101 -11.85 3.49 4.62
N LEU A 102 -11.69 4.82 4.78
CA LEU A 102 -10.81 5.61 3.92
C LEU A 102 -9.36 5.17 4.06
N ARG A 103 -8.56 5.40 3.02
CA ARG A 103 -7.12 5.22 3.18
C ARG A 103 -6.57 6.36 4.04
N GLN A 104 -5.60 6.06 4.89
CA GLN A 104 -4.92 7.05 5.73
C GLN A 104 -4.50 8.32 4.96
N SER A 105 -3.96 8.15 3.74
CA SER A 105 -3.56 9.26 2.87
C SER A 105 -4.72 10.13 2.40
N GLU A 106 -5.92 9.57 2.26
CA GLU A 106 -7.13 10.27 1.85
C GLU A 106 -7.74 11.02 3.06
N LEU A 107 -7.81 10.34 4.21
CA LEU A 107 -8.30 10.93 5.47
C LEU A 107 -7.52 12.19 5.86
N PHE A 108 -6.19 12.16 5.80
CA PHE A 108 -5.36 13.33 6.13
C PHE A 108 -5.42 14.46 5.10
N ALA A 109 -5.84 14.18 3.87
CA ALA A 109 -5.93 15.18 2.81
C ALA A 109 -7.34 15.81 2.70
N LEU A 110 -8.29 15.30 3.50
CA LEU A 110 -9.65 15.79 3.57
C LEU A 110 -9.69 17.24 4.05
N LYS A 111 -10.57 18.06 3.44
CA LYS A 111 -10.87 19.42 3.91
C LYS A 111 -12.36 19.56 4.17
N TRP A 112 -12.73 20.53 5.00
CA TRP A 112 -14.12 20.87 5.30
C TRP A 112 -14.99 21.07 4.05
N LYS A 113 -14.43 21.66 2.99
CA LYS A 113 -15.15 21.87 1.72
C LYS A 113 -15.54 20.59 0.97
N ASP A 114 -14.92 19.46 1.32
CA ASP A 114 -15.18 18.17 0.69
C ASP A 114 -16.32 17.41 1.40
N VAL A 115 -16.84 17.96 2.51
CA VAL A 115 -17.93 17.41 3.30
C VAL A 115 -19.23 18.11 2.91
N ASP A 116 -20.15 17.37 2.29
CA ASP A 116 -21.49 17.86 1.98
C ASP A 116 -22.47 17.33 3.04
N PHE A 117 -22.71 18.15 4.06
CA PHE A 117 -23.65 17.84 5.13
C PHE A 117 -25.11 17.77 4.64
N LYS A 118 -25.46 18.53 3.59
CA LYS A 118 -26.83 18.59 3.07
C LYS A 118 -27.21 17.29 2.37
N ASN A 119 -26.31 16.77 1.54
CA ASN A 119 -26.52 15.52 0.83
C ASN A 119 -25.97 14.29 1.59
N LYS A 120 -25.40 14.49 2.79
CA LYS A 120 -24.73 13.45 3.59
C LYS A 120 -23.67 12.69 2.77
N GLN A 121 -22.80 13.41 2.07
CA GLN A 121 -21.77 12.83 1.20
C GLN A 121 -20.38 13.40 1.47
N LEU A 122 -19.37 12.54 1.34
CA LEU A 122 -17.96 12.90 1.49
C LEU A 122 -17.22 12.71 0.16
N TRP A 123 -16.57 13.75 -0.33
CA TRP A 123 -15.86 13.74 -1.61
C TRP A 123 -14.36 13.49 -1.45
N VAL A 124 -13.91 12.30 -1.83
CA VAL A 124 -12.49 11.92 -1.72
C VAL A 124 -11.72 12.38 -2.96
N THR A 125 -11.40 13.67 -3.02
CA THR A 125 -10.78 14.29 -4.23
C THR A 125 -9.25 14.26 -4.23
N ARG A 126 -8.62 14.07 -3.07
CA ARG A 126 -7.17 14.17 -2.92
C ARG A 126 -6.61 13.19 -1.90
N SER A 127 -5.31 12.95 -2.02
CA SER A 127 -4.53 12.16 -1.08
C SER A 127 -3.19 12.83 -0.79
N ILE A 128 -2.67 12.67 0.42
CA ILE A 128 -1.35 13.17 0.83
C ILE A 128 -0.38 12.02 1.04
N VAL A 129 0.79 12.09 0.41
CA VAL A 129 1.89 11.11 0.56
C VAL A 129 3.19 11.88 0.67
N GLN A 130 3.99 11.61 1.71
CA GLN A 130 5.26 12.31 1.95
C GLN A 130 5.12 13.84 1.90
N GLN A 131 4.05 14.39 2.50
CA GLN A 131 3.68 15.81 2.51
C GLN A 131 3.33 16.41 1.14
N VAL A 132 3.33 15.62 0.07
CA VAL A 132 2.88 16.06 -1.26
C VAL A 132 1.40 15.74 -1.41
N ILE A 133 0.60 16.77 -1.70
CA ILE A 133 -0.82 16.63 -2.01
C ILE A 133 -0.95 16.30 -3.49
N GLY A 134 -1.57 15.15 -3.79
CA GLY A 134 -1.83 14.70 -5.15
C GLY A 134 -3.27 14.27 -5.36
N LYS A 135 -3.59 13.91 -6.60
CA LYS A 135 -4.85 13.22 -6.93
C LYS A 135 -4.85 11.82 -6.33
N CYS A 136 -6.04 11.32 -5.99
CA CYS A 136 -6.21 9.94 -5.56
C CYS A 136 -5.63 8.98 -6.60
N LYS A 137 -4.98 7.92 -6.13
CA LYS A 137 -4.24 6.96 -6.99
C LYS A 137 -5.12 6.33 -8.09
N THR A 138 -6.43 6.23 -7.88
CA THR A 138 -7.37 5.63 -8.82
C THR A 138 -8.66 6.44 -8.90
N GLU A 139 -9.30 6.48 -10.07
CA GLU A 139 -10.60 7.15 -10.27
C GLU A 139 -11.71 6.53 -9.42
N ALA A 140 -11.67 5.21 -9.19
CA ALA A 140 -12.61 4.52 -8.32
C ALA A 140 -12.59 5.05 -6.87
N SER A 141 -11.44 5.57 -6.40
CA SER A 141 -11.30 6.19 -5.09
C SER A 141 -11.97 7.56 -4.99
N GLN A 142 -12.32 8.20 -6.11
CA GLN A 142 -12.90 9.55 -6.11
C GLN A 142 -14.43 9.53 -5.98
N LYS A 143 -15.03 8.35 -5.83
CA LYS A 143 -16.47 8.22 -5.64
C LYS A 143 -16.88 8.81 -4.28
N PRO A 144 -18.04 9.49 -4.22
CA PRO A 144 -18.53 10.02 -2.96
C PRO A 144 -18.86 8.87 -2.00
N VAL A 145 -18.43 9.02 -0.74
CA VAL A 145 -18.72 8.07 0.33
C VAL A 145 -19.91 8.59 1.13
N PRO A 146 -20.94 7.76 1.39
CA PRO A 146 -22.08 8.19 2.20
C PRO A 146 -21.66 8.47 3.64
N LEU A 147 -22.13 9.59 4.20
CA LEU A 147 -21.94 9.96 5.59
C LEU A 147 -23.13 9.42 6.41
N HIS A 148 -22.84 8.58 7.39
CA HIS A 148 -23.83 8.08 8.35
C HIS A 148 -24.25 9.16 9.36
N GLU A 149 -25.46 9.06 9.92
CA GLU A 149 -26.01 10.06 10.87
C GLU A 149 -25.20 10.25 12.16
N LEU A 150 -24.24 9.35 12.43
CA LEU A 150 -23.32 9.47 13.57
C LEU A 150 -22.42 10.70 13.47
N TYR A 151 -22.30 11.29 12.28
CA TYR A 151 -21.53 12.50 12.02
C TYR A 151 -22.25 13.81 12.39
N ALA A 152 -23.46 13.76 12.97
CA ALA A 152 -24.11 14.97 13.53
C ALA A 152 -23.27 15.66 14.63
N ALA A 153 -22.22 15.00 15.14
CA ALA A 153 -21.23 15.59 16.01
C ALA A 153 -20.25 16.55 15.28
N LEU A 154 -20.05 16.39 13.96
CA LEU A 154 -19.20 17.27 13.15
C LEU A 154 -19.81 18.68 12.97
N GLU A 155 -21.14 18.81 13.00
CA GLU A 155 -21.82 20.11 12.89
C GLU A 155 -21.66 20.98 14.15
N ARG A 156 -21.20 20.40 15.27
CA ARG A 156 -21.11 21.07 16.57
C ARG A 156 -19.69 21.54 16.94
N LEU A 157 -18.75 21.49 16.00
CA LEU A 157 -17.38 22.00 16.13
C LEU A 157 -17.17 23.23 15.25
#